data_AF-A0A8S1E8K5-F1
#
_entry.id   AF-A0A8S1E8K5-F1
#
_cell.length_a   1.000
_cell.length_b   1.000
_cell.length_c   1.000
_cell.angle_alpha   90.00
_cell.angle_beta   90.00
_cell.angle_gamma   90.00
#
_symmetry.space_group_name_H-M   'P 1'
#
loop_
_entity.id
_entity.type
_entity.pdbx_description
1 polymer ?
#
loop_
_entity_poly.entity_id
_entity_poly.type
_entity_poly.pdbx_seq_one_letter_code
_entity_poly.pdbx_strand_id
1 'polypeptide(L)'
;MSFFPEVSLLDRSVDDWLELLYDDRPMCAISPPFVYDVGITFAHFISLPVYFTAMWCLLAQKSPHFKQYRKYLMFHAICNLAFESHMSIIMKPVIYLPYPVVRFCGAWKFRFVNGGLILFVFIGIVGATGFSIFEMYFYRFQLLARSNLCQWLSKISNYCVISRYLIIIILFISAICLCFCVNGVFLQKDFKKNLKLVETHKEILCTSAMTLPSLSVNGIKPIHVFNFFALLAILFGAAVCFLAGLSSLLAIQEMIFKTKISPKTLEMHRMFLYSLFAQVIVHGIMLGFPVFIYVIVLTFYSEANTVGYFAIIIASTHGCISTIVLMIFTKPLRIMFRRFLQLLFETKNLLSAASQSQVVALQDN
;
A
#
# COMPACT_ATOMS: atom_id res chain seq x y z
N MET A 1 -21.75 25.48 -9.09
CA MET A 1 -20.76 25.87 -8.08
C MET A 1 -19.41 26.11 -8.74
N SER A 2 -18.62 27.05 -8.23
CA SER A 2 -17.27 27.37 -8.73
C SER A 2 -16.27 26.22 -8.53
N PHE A 3 -15.24 26.17 -9.39
CA PHE A 3 -14.13 25.21 -9.27
C PHE A 3 -13.20 25.55 -8.11
N PHE A 4 -12.93 26.85 -7.92
CA PHE A 4 -12.19 27.39 -6.78
C PHE A 4 -13.15 27.79 -5.64
N PRO A 5 -12.71 27.67 -4.38
CA PRO A 5 -13.52 28.09 -3.24
C PRO A 5 -13.72 29.61 -3.25
N GLU A 6 -14.86 30.07 -2.75
CA GLU A 6 -15.17 31.49 -2.59
C GLU A 6 -14.31 32.16 -1.50
N VAL A 7 -13.84 31.37 -0.52
CA VAL A 7 -12.94 31.80 0.55
C VAL A 7 -11.61 31.04 0.41
N SER A 8 -10.50 31.78 0.36
CA SER A 8 -9.17 31.17 0.28
C SER A 8 -8.80 30.47 1.60
N LEU A 9 -7.82 29.54 1.56
CA LEU A 9 -7.33 28.88 2.78
C LEU A 9 -6.72 29.86 3.79
N LEU A 10 -6.13 30.95 3.29
CA LEU A 10 -5.42 31.94 4.12
C LEU A 10 -6.37 32.94 4.77
N ASP A 11 -7.58 33.11 4.19
CA ASP A 11 -8.59 34.04 4.70
C ASP A 11 -9.54 33.38 5.71
N ARG A 12 -9.35 32.10 6.03
CA ARG A 12 -10.18 31.38 7.01
C ARG A 12 -9.82 31.76 8.44
N SER A 13 -10.84 31.90 9.28
CA SER A 13 -10.68 32.20 10.71
C SER A 13 -10.01 31.05 11.45
N VAL A 14 -9.43 31.32 12.61
CA VAL A 14 -8.87 30.28 13.50
C VAL A 14 -9.98 29.30 13.95
N ASP A 15 -11.19 29.80 14.18
CA ASP A 15 -12.33 28.98 14.58
C ASP A 15 -12.73 27.96 13.50
N ASP A 16 -12.70 28.35 12.22
CA ASP A 16 -12.94 27.43 11.10
C ASP A 16 -11.95 26.26 11.10
N TRP A 17 -10.69 26.54 11.43
CA TRP A 17 -9.65 25.52 11.54
C TRP A 17 -9.83 24.63 12.77
N LEU A 18 -10.24 25.21 13.90
CA LEU A 18 -10.53 24.45 15.12
C LEU A 18 -11.74 23.53 14.92
N GLU A 19 -12.82 23.99 14.31
CA GLU A 19 -13.97 23.15 13.98
C GLU A 19 -13.63 22.04 12.98
N LEU A 20 -12.65 22.27 12.10
CA LEU A 20 -12.18 21.24 11.18
C LEU A 20 -11.49 20.10 11.95
N LEU A 21 -10.64 20.47 12.93
CA LEU A 21 -9.81 19.53 13.67
C LEU A 21 -10.61 18.78 14.75
N TYR A 22 -11.55 19.46 15.41
CA TYR A 22 -12.19 18.98 16.62
C TYR A 22 -13.67 18.62 16.44
N ASP A 23 -14.05 17.41 16.87
CA ASP A 23 -15.45 16.95 16.84
C ASP A 23 -15.72 16.02 18.03
N ASP A 24 -16.25 16.59 19.10
CA ASP A 24 -16.40 15.93 20.39
C ASP A 24 -17.73 15.22 20.60
N ARG A 25 -18.59 15.26 19.57
CA ARG A 25 -19.94 14.71 19.61
C ARG A 25 -19.91 13.20 19.88
N PRO A 26 -20.77 12.68 20.78
CA PRO A 26 -20.71 11.27 21.21
C PRO A 26 -20.97 10.29 20.06
N MET A 27 -21.75 10.67 19.06
CA MET A 27 -22.00 9.87 17.86
C MET A 27 -20.73 9.60 17.03
N CYS A 28 -19.68 10.41 17.18
CA CYS A 28 -18.41 10.24 16.46
C CYS A 28 -17.51 9.17 17.08
N ALA A 29 -17.81 8.70 18.30
CA ALA A 29 -17.06 7.67 19.00
C ALA A 29 -17.55 6.23 18.73
N ILE A 30 -18.51 6.06 17.81
CA ILE A 30 -19.05 4.75 17.43
C ILE A 30 -17.94 3.87 16.88
N SER A 31 -17.83 2.64 17.42
CA SER A 31 -16.78 1.69 17.04
C SER A 31 -17.07 1.07 15.66
N PRO A 32 -16.05 0.58 14.94
CA PRO A 32 -16.25 -0.15 13.70
C PRO A 32 -16.98 -1.50 13.97
N PRO A 33 -17.56 -2.13 12.93
CA PRO A 33 -18.18 -3.45 13.07
C PRO A 33 -17.20 -4.46 13.68
N PHE A 34 -17.63 -5.19 14.71
CA PHE A 34 -16.76 -6.03 15.55
C PHE A 34 -15.91 -7.02 14.74
N VAL A 35 -16.52 -7.75 13.81
CA VAL A 35 -15.82 -8.77 12.99
C VAL A 35 -14.73 -8.13 12.12
N TYR A 36 -15.01 -6.96 11.55
CA TYR A 36 -14.04 -6.22 10.75
C TYR A 36 -12.89 -5.71 11.62
N ASP A 37 -13.20 -5.17 12.81
CA ASP A 37 -12.21 -4.62 13.74
C ASP A 37 -11.22 -5.69 14.25
N VAL A 38 -11.75 -6.85 14.64
CA VAL A 38 -10.95 -8.00 15.05
C VAL A 38 -10.12 -8.50 13.88
N GLY A 39 -10.72 -8.64 12.69
CA GLY A 39 -10.05 -9.14 11.50
C GLY A 39 -8.85 -8.29 11.07
N ILE A 40 -9.03 -6.97 10.98
CA ILE A 40 -7.95 -6.06 10.57
C ILE A 40 -6.85 -5.94 11.64
N THR A 41 -7.23 -5.96 12.92
CA THR A 41 -6.26 -5.90 14.03
C THR A 41 -5.44 -7.19 14.11
N PHE A 42 -6.08 -8.35 13.95
CA PHE A 42 -5.41 -9.65 13.95
C PHE A 42 -4.46 -9.80 12.76
N ALA A 43 -4.87 -9.36 11.57
CA ALA A 43 -4.02 -9.32 10.39
C ALA A 43 -2.72 -8.51 10.64
N HIS A 44 -2.86 -7.33 11.25
CA HIS A 44 -1.71 -6.50 11.61
C HIS A 44 -0.79 -7.14 12.65
N PHE A 45 -1.38 -7.81 13.65
CA PHE A 45 -0.61 -8.53 14.66
C PHE A 45 0.27 -9.65 14.05
N ILE A 46 -0.21 -10.32 13.00
CA ILE A 46 0.55 -11.33 12.26
C ILE A 46 1.63 -10.69 11.37
N SER A 47 1.31 -9.59 10.70
CA SER A 47 2.23 -8.98 9.73
C SER A 47 3.42 -8.29 10.39
N LEU A 48 3.24 -7.71 11.57
CA LEU A 48 4.28 -6.96 12.24
C LEU A 48 5.56 -7.81 12.49
N PRO A 49 5.50 -9.04 13.04
CA PRO A 49 6.65 -9.95 13.11
C PRO A 49 7.29 -10.28 11.76
N VAL A 50 6.50 -10.38 10.69
CA VAL A 50 6.99 -10.66 9.34
C VAL A 50 7.85 -9.49 8.85
N TYR A 51 7.39 -8.25 9.04
CA TYR A 51 8.17 -7.06 8.67
C TYR A 51 9.46 -6.93 9.48
N PHE A 52 9.43 -7.19 10.79
CA PHE A 52 10.64 -7.21 11.61
C PHE A 52 11.65 -8.25 11.13
N THR A 53 11.17 -9.46 10.83
CA THR A 53 12.01 -10.54 10.31
C THR A 53 12.62 -10.18 8.95
N ALA A 54 11.82 -9.60 8.06
CA ALA A 54 12.29 -9.16 6.75
C ALA A 54 13.33 -8.04 6.87
N MET A 55 13.10 -7.06 7.75
CA MET A 55 14.05 -5.98 8.01
C MET A 55 15.36 -6.50 8.58
N TRP A 56 15.31 -7.42 9.54
CA TRP A 56 16.49 -8.11 10.05
C TRP A 56 17.27 -8.82 8.94
N CYS A 57 16.58 -9.61 8.10
CA CYS A 57 17.21 -10.32 6.99
C CYS A 57 17.87 -9.37 5.99
N LEU A 58 17.24 -8.22 5.70
CA LEU A 58 17.78 -7.19 4.83
C LEU A 58 19.03 -6.55 5.43
N LEU A 59 18.98 -6.14 6.70
CA LEU A 59 20.11 -5.52 7.39
C LEU A 59 21.31 -6.47 7.55
N ALA A 60 21.04 -7.73 7.87
CA ALA A 60 22.05 -8.74 8.05
C ALA A 60 22.72 -9.18 6.73
N GLN A 61 22.08 -8.93 5.58
CA GLN A 61 22.64 -9.27 4.28
C GLN A 61 23.72 -8.26 3.82
N LYS A 62 24.98 -8.69 3.77
CA LYS A 62 26.15 -7.82 3.49
C LYS A 62 26.73 -7.91 2.07
N SER A 63 26.10 -8.64 1.14
CA SER A 63 26.63 -8.83 -0.22
C SER A 63 26.77 -7.49 -0.99
N PRO A 64 27.95 -7.21 -1.60
CA PRO A 64 28.17 -5.97 -2.35
C PRO A 64 27.28 -5.87 -3.60
N HIS A 65 27.03 -6.98 -4.28
CA HIS A 65 26.14 -7.04 -5.46
C HIS A 65 24.67 -6.77 -5.13
N PHE A 66 24.29 -6.88 -3.84
CA PHE A 66 22.92 -6.68 -3.37
C PHE A 66 22.70 -5.31 -2.73
N LYS A 67 23.77 -4.51 -2.52
CA LYS A 67 23.73 -3.29 -1.71
C LYS A 67 22.70 -2.27 -2.19
N GLN A 68 22.62 -2.02 -3.49
CA GLN A 68 21.68 -1.05 -4.06
C GLN A 68 20.25 -1.60 -4.06
N TYR A 69 20.07 -2.84 -4.50
CA TYR A 69 18.76 -3.47 -4.54
C TYR A 69 18.13 -3.59 -3.14
N ARG A 70 18.96 -3.89 -2.12
CA ARG A 70 18.58 -3.90 -0.70
C ARG A 70 17.95 -2.60 -0.25
N LYS A 71 18.42 -1.44 -0.70
CA LYS A 71 17.85 -0.13 -0.32
C LYS A 71 16.41 0.01 -0.82
N TYR A 72 16.16 -0.37 -2.08
CA TYR A 72 14.81 -0.36 -2.65
C TYR A 72 13.87 -1.32 -1.90
N LEU A 73 14.37 -2.50 -1.54
CA LEU A 73 13.62 -3.49 -0.76
C LEU A 73 13.29 -3.00 0.66
N MET A 74 14.25 -2.37 1.33
CA MET A 74 14.03 -1.79 2.66
C MET A 74 13.01 -0.66 2.59
N PHE A 75 13.13 0.23 1.60
CA PHE A 75 12.17 1.31 1.40
C PHE A 75 10.77 0.78 1.15
N HIS A 76 10.62 -0.21 0.25
CA HIS A 76 9.34 -0.87 -0.01
C HIS A 76 8.75 -1.56 1.24
N ALA A 77 9.57 -2.27 2.02
CA ALA A 77 9.13 -2.90 3.27
C ALA A 77 8.65 -1.85 4.30
N ILE A 78 9.33 -0.71 4.41
CA ILE A 78 8.92 0.41 5.27
C ILE A 78 7.60 1.01 4.79
N CYS A 79 7.45 1.26 3.48
CA CYS A 79 6.21 1.77 2.90
C CYS A 79 5.03 0.81 3.14
N ASN A 80 5.25 -0.50 2.97
CA ASN A 80 4.23 -1.52 3.24
C ASN A 80 3.84 -1.57 4.72
N LEU A 81 4.81 -1.52 5.64
CA LEU A 81 4.54 -1.46 7.08
C LEU A 81 3.76 -0.19 7.43
N ALA A 82 4.15 0.96 6.88
CA ALA A 82 3.45 2.22 7.08
C ALA A 82 2.01 2.16 6.55
N PHE A 83 1.81 1.59 5.36
CA PHE A 83 0.49 1.39 4.76
C PHE A 83 -0.40 0.53 5.67
N GLU A 84 0.09 -0.63 6.08
CA GLU A 84 -0.68 -1.58 6.86
C GLU A 84 -0.97 -1.05 8.27
N SER A 85 0.02 -0.40 8.91
CA SER A 85 -0.16 0.26 10.21
C SER A 85 -1.17 1.41 10.11
N HIS A 86 -1.10 2.21 9.05
CA HIS A 86 -2.04 3.31 8.86
C HIS A 86 -3.46 2.81 8.61
N MET A 87 -3.64 1.78 7.79
CA MET A 87 -4.95 1.16 7.55
C MET A 87 -5.53 0.50 8.80
N SER A 88 -4.72 -0.27 9.52
CA SER A 88 -5.18 -1.19 10.57
C SER A 88 -5.21 -0.57 11.95
N ILE A 89 -4.32 0.39 12.23
CA ILE A 89 -4.26 1.10 13.51
C ILE A 89 -4.88 2.47 13.37
N ILE A 90 -4.36 3.33 12.51
CA ILE A 90 -4.70 4.77 12.51
C ILE A 90 -6.09 5.01 11.90
N MET A 91 -6.37 4.47 10.72
CA MET A 91 -7.53 4.86 9.93
C MET A 91 -8.76 4.00 10.23
N LYS A 92 -8.61 2.66 10.29
CA LYS A 92 -9.70 1.67 10.40
C LYS A 92 -10.96 2.09 9.62
N PRO A 93 -10.89 2.16 8.28
CA PRO A 93 -11.96 2.70 7.46
C PRO A 93 -13.22 1.83 7.47
N VAL A 94 -14.35 2.46 7.78
CA VAL A 94 -15.70 1.89 7.68
C VAL A 94 -16.39 2.52 6.49
N ILE A 95 -16.72 1.70 5.50
CA ILE A 95 -17.38 2.11 4.27
C ILE A 95 -18.90 1.95 4.39
N TYR A 96 -19.64 2.78 3.65
CA TYR A 96 -21.09 2.72 3.57
C TYR A 96 -21.55 2.59 2.11
N LEU A 97 -21.36 1.40 1.54
CA LEU A 97 -21.79 1.09 0.18
C LEU A 97 -23.32 1.10 0.06
N PRO A 98 -23.87 1.53 -1.08
CA PRO A 98 -23.17 1.97 -2.31
C PRO A 98 -22.77 3.46 -2.32
N TYR A 99 -22.91 4.19 -1.21
CA TYR A 99 -22.52 5.58 -1.14
C TYR A 99 -20.99 5.72 -1.06
N PRO A 100 -20.37 6.75 -1.69
CA PRO A 100 -18.92 6.96 -1.65
C PRO A 100 -18.50 7.64 -0.34
N VAL A 101 -18.90 7.04 0.79
CA VAL A 101 -18.68 7.54 2.15
C VAL A 101 -17.78 6.57 2.90
N VAL A 102 -16.73 7.12 3.51
CA VAL A 102 -15.83 6.38 4.39
C VAL A 102 -15.70 7.11 5.71
N ARG A 103 -15.84 6.39 6.81
CA ARG A 103 -15.65 6.87 8.17
C ARG A 103 -14.41 6.25 8.78
N PHE A 104 -13.57 7.04 9.42
CA PHE A 104 -12.33 6.56 10.04
C PHE A 104 -12.52 6.36 11.54
N CYS A 105 -12.16 5.17 12.02
CA CYS A 105 -12.50 4.69 13.37
C CYS A 105 -11.29 4.20 14.17
N GLY A 106 -10.07 4.46 13.70
CA GLY A 106 -8.84 3.87 14.25
C GLY A 106 -8.34 4.51 15.54
N ALA A 107 -7.02 4.47 15.72
CA ALA A 107 -6.32 4.85 16.94
C ALA A 107 -6.69 6.27 17.33
N TRP A 108 -7.01 6.42 18.63
CA TRP A 108 -7.63 7.61 19.19
C TRP A 108 -9.01 7.82 18.57
N LYS A 109 -10.05 7.03 18.94
CA LYS A 109 -11.48 7.24 18.54
C LYS A 109 -11.75 8.73 18.29
N PHE A 110 -11.57 9.20 17.04
CA PHE A 110 -11.04 10.56 16.83
C PHE A 110 -12.08 11.60 17.20
N ARG A 111 -11.99 12.01 18.46
CA ARG A 111 -12.69 13.14 19.05
C ARG A 111 -12.00 14.45 18.63
N PHE A 112 -10.82 14.37 18.03
CA PHE A 112 -9.88 15.48 17.89
C PHE A 112 -9.06 15.57 16.59
N VAL A 113 -9.19 14.65 15.61
CA VAL A 113 -8.47 14.78 14.32
C VAL A 113 -9.39 14.53 13.14
N ASN A 114 -9.33 15.44 12.16
CA ASN A 114 -10.11 15.39 10.93
C ASN A 114 -9.77 14.16 10.07
N GLY A 115 -10.81 13.47 9.59
CA GLY A 115 -10.67 12.30 8.73
C GLY A 115 -9.99 12.60 7.39
N GLY A 116 -10.17 13.80 6.85
CA GLY A 116 -9.54 14.24 5.60
C GLY A 116 -8.02 14.37 5.71
N LEU A 117 -7.50 14.85 6.84
CA LEU A 117 -6.05 14.90 7.06
C LEU A 117 -5.44 13.49 7.12
N ILE A 118 -6.10 12.59 7.84
CA ILE A 118 -5.71 11.17 7.93
C ILE A 118 -5.72 10.53 6.54
N LEU A 119 -6.72 10.85 5.72
CA LEU A 119 -6.83 10.38 4.34
C LEU A 119 -5.73 10.95 3.43
N PHE A 120 -5.34 12.22 3.57
CA PHE A 120 -4.24 12.81 2.79
C PHE A 120 -2.90 12.16 3.10
N VAL A 121 -2.61 11.92 4.38
CA VAL A 121 -1.43 11.15 4.79
C VAL A 121 -1.47 9.75 4.18
N PHE A 122 -2.63 9.09 4.24
CA PHE A 122 -2.80 7.76 3.66
C PHE A 122 -2.55 7.74 2.14
N ILE A 123 -3.09 8.70 1.41
CA ILE A 123 -2.87 8.85 -0.03
C ILE A 123 -1.38 9.03 -0.35
N GLY A 124 -0.65 9.79 0.46
CA GLY A 124 0.81 9.91 0.34
C GLY A 124 1.53 8.58 0.52
N ILE A 125 1.11 7.78 1.51
CA ILE A 125 1.64 6.43 1.74
C ILE A 125 1.32 5.51 0.55
N VAL A 126 0.10 5.54 0.02
CA VAL A 126 -0.30 4.76 -1.18
C VAL A 126 0.60 5.12 -2.36
N GLY A 127 0.83 6.42 -2.60
CA GLY A 127 1.71 6.91 -3.66
C GLY A 127 3.16 6.44 -3.47
N ALA A 128 3.69 6.53 -2.25
CA ALA A 128 5.03 6.05 -1.92
C ALA A 128 5.17 4.53 -2.11
N THR A 129 4.17 3.75 -1.69
CA THR A 129 4.13 2.29 -1.90
C THR A 129 4.10 1.96 -3.39
N GLY A 130 3.21 2.59 -4.17
CA GLY A 130 3.13 2.39 -5.62
C GLY A 130 4.44 2.75 -6.33
N PHE A 131 5.05 3.88 -5.97
CA PHE A 131 6.34 4.31 -6.53
C PHE A 131 7.48 3.36 -6.13
N SER A 132 7.49 2.85 -4.89
CA SER A 132 8.50 1.89 -4.44
C SER A 132 8.48 0.59 -5.26
N ILE A 133 7.28 0.09 -5.60
CA ILE A 133 7.09 -1.07 -6.47
C ILE A 133 7.66 -0.74 -7.86
N PHE A 134 7.22 0.37 -8.44
CA PHE A 134 7.69 0.79 -9.77
C PHE A 134 9.22 0.88 -9.84
N GLU A 135 9.88 1.53 -8.87
CA GLU A 135 11.34 1.65 -8.82
C GLU A 135 12.04 0.30 -8.69
N MET A 136 11.49 -0.63 -7.89
CA MET A 136 12.02 -1.99 -7.80
C MET A 136 11.96 -2.71 -9.15
N TYR A 137 10.82 -2.62 -9.86
CA TYR A 137 10.66 -3.22 -11.18
C TYR A 137 11.59 -2.59 -12.20
N PHE A 138 11.65 -1.26 -12.22
CA PHE A 138 12.51 -0.51 -13.11
C PHE A 138 13.99 -0.86 -12.91
N TYR A 139 14.47 -0.84 -11.67
CA TYR A 139 15.84 -1.22 -11.34
C TYR A 139 16.15 -2.65 -11.81
N ARG A 140 15.21 -3.56 -11.56
CA ARG A 140 15.33 -4.96 -11.96
C ARG A 140 15.42 -5.12 -13.48
N PHE A 141 14.56 -4.44 -14.23
CA PHE A 141 14.56 -4.44 -15.69
C PHE A 141 15.85 -3.86 -16.27
N GLN A 142 16.34 -2.75 -15.70
CA GLN A 142 17.58 -2.10 -16.14
C GLN A 142 18.81 -2.99 -15.99
N LEU A 143 18.88 -3.81 -14.92
CA LEU A 143 19.98 -4.77 -14.75
C LEU A 143 20.01 -5.80 -15.89
N LEU A 144 18.85 -6.26 -16.35
CA LEU A 144 18.75 -7.19 -17.47
C LEU A 144 19.11 -6.50 -18.79
N ALA A 145 18.58 -5.30 -19.05
CA ALA A 145 18.81 -4.57 -20.29
C ALA A 145 20.28 -4.18 -20.50
N ARG A 146 21.01 -3.85 -19.43
CA ARG A 146 22.43 -3.47 -19.50
C ARG A 146 23.38 -4.64 -19.74
N SER A 147 22.92 -5.88 -19.68
CA SER A 147 23.75 -7.06 -19.95
C SER A 147 24.25 -7.12 -21.41
N ASN A 148 23.77 -6.25 -22.32
CA ASN A 148 24.10 -6.21 -23.75
C ASN A 148 23.85 -7.52 -24.51
N LEU A 149 23.08 -8.45 -23.92
CA LEU A 149 22.80 -9.76 -24.51
C LEU A 149 21.79 -9.68 -25.68
N CYS A 150 20.88 -8.70 -25.62
CA CYS A 150 19.82 -8.43 -26.59
C CYS A 150 19.77 -6.92 -26.96
N GLN A 151 20.05 -6.57 -28.23
CA GLN A 151 20.07 -5.17 -28.68
C GLN A 151 18.69 -4.49 -28.64
N TRP A 152 17.61 -5.22 -28.93
CA TRP A 152 16.24 -4.68 -28.87
C TRP A 152 15.84 -4.31 -27.44
N LEU A 153 16.33 -5.04 -26.43
CA LEU A 153 16.05 -4.79 -25.03
C LEU A 153 16.65 -3.44 -24.57
N SER A 154 17.80 -3.05 -25.13
CA SER A 154 18.39 -1.73 -24.90
C SER A 154 17.49 -0.60 -25.41
N LYS A 155 16.85 -0.78 -26.57
CA LYS A 155 15.86 0.21 -27.09
C LYS A 155 14.66 0.34 -26.16
N ILE A 156 14.11 -0.78 -25.69
CA ILE A 156 13.01 -0.78 -24.70
C ILE A 156 13.44 -0.12 -23.39
N SER A 157 14.68 -0.34 -22.96
CA SER A 157 15.26 0.32 -21.79
C SER A 157 15.20 1.84 -21.87
N ASN A 158 15.50 2.42 -23.02
CA ASN A 158 15.41 3.87 -23.21
C ASN A 158 13.95 4.36 -23.08
N TYR A 159 12.98 3.63 -23.65
CA TYR A 159 11.56 3.96 -23.46
C TYR A 159 11.12 3.83 -22.00
N CYS A 160 11.59 2.82 -21.27
CA CYS A 160 11.31 2.66 -19.84
C CYS A 160 11.91 3.80 -19.00
N VAL A 161 13.06 4.36 -19.38
CA VAL A 161 13.65 5.53 -18.72
C VAL A 161 12.77 6.76 -18.93
N ILE A 162 12.29 6.98 -20.16
CA ILE A 162 11.38 8.08 -20.48
C ILE A 162 10.06 7.93 -19.71
N SER A 163 9.48 6.71 -19.70
CA SER A 163 8.21 6.47 -19.00
C SER A 163 8.33 6.66 -17.49
N ARG A 164 9.49 6.35 -16.89
CA ARG A 164 9.81 6.68 -15.50
C ARG A 164 9.71 8.18 -15.22
N TYR A 165 10.31 9.03 -16.06
CA TYR A 165 10.20 10.48 -15.89
C TYR A 165 8.76 10.98 -16.06
N LEU A 166 8.02 10.44 -17.03
CA LEU A 166 6.61 10.76 -17.21
C LEU A 166 5.76 10.40 -15.98
N ILE A 167 5.98 9.23 -15.38
CA ILE A 167 5.31 8.82 -14.13
C ILE A 167 5.62 9.79 -13.00
N ILE A 168 6.88 10.21 -12.84
CA ILE A 168 7.28 11.19 -11.82
C ILE A 168 6.53 12.52 -12.03
N ILE A 169 6.43 12.99 -13.28
CA ILE A 169 5.68 14.21 -13.61
C ILE A 169 4.19 14.06 -13.27
N ILE A 170 3.55 12.94 -13.64
CA ILE A 170 2.14 12.69 -13.33
C ILE A 170 1.91 12.63 -11.81
N LEU A 171 2.80 11.98 -11.06
CA LEU A 171 2.74 11.93 -9.59
C LEU A 171 2.92 13.31 -8.97
N PHE A 172 3.81 14.14 -9.51
CA PHE A 172 4.02 15.51 -9.05
C PHE A 172 2.77 16.37 -9.28
N ILE A 173 2.16 16.29 -10.47
CA ILE A 173 0.87 16.95 -10.76
C ILE A 173 -0.21 16.45 -9.80
N SER A 174 -0.29 15.15 -9.57
CA SER A 174 -1.25 14.56 -8.62
C SER A 174 -1.06 15.11 -7.21
N ALA A 175 0.19 15.25 -6.74
CA ALA A 175 0.50 15.83 -5.43
C ALA A 175 0.06 17.30 -5.33
N ILE A 176 0.26 18.10 -6.38
CA ILE A 176 -0.25 19.48 -6.45
C ILE A 176 -1.78 19.49 -6.35
N CYS A 177 -2.47 18.64 -7.13
CA CYS A 177 -3.92 18.52 -7.05
C CYS A 177 -4.41 18.10 -5.66
N LEU A 178 -3.68 17.22 -4.96
CA LEU A 178 -3.98 16.82 -3.60
C LEU A 178 -3.90 18.00 -2.63
N CYS A 179 -2.90 18.89 -2.76
CA CYS A 179 -2.83 20.11 -1.96
C CYS A 179 -4.07 21.00 -2.15
N PHE A 180 -4.60 21.11 -3.37
CA PHE A 180 -5.84 21.84 -3.62
C PHE A 180 -7.09 21.17 -3.03
N CYS A 181 -7.05 19.86 -2.76
CA CYS A 181 -8.17 19.11 -2.17
C CYS A 181 -8.43 19.49 -0.70
N VAL A 182 -7.50 20.16 -0.02
CA VAL A 182 -7.68 20.65 1.36
C VAL A 182 -8.93 21.55 1.46
N ASN A 183 -9.20 22.36 0.45
CA ASN A 183 -10.42 23.16 0.37
C ASN A 183 -11.70 22.33 0.40
N GLY A 184 -11.66 21.13 -0.19
CA GLY A 184 -12.77 20.20 -0.20
C GLY A 184 -13.10 19.63 1.19
N VAL A 185 -12.16 19.68 2.14
CA VAL A 185 -12.39 19.24 3.53
C VAL A 185 -13.34 20.20 4.25
N PHE A 186 -13.19 21.51 4.05
CA PHE A 186 -14.08 22.52 4.62
C PHE A 186 -15.51 22.42 4.07
N LEU A 187 -15.66 21.99 2.81
CA LEU A 187 -16.96 21.82 2.15
C LEU A 187 -17.64 20.47 2.46
N GLN A 188 -17.01 19.58 3.24
CA GLN A 188 -17.57 18.27 3.58
C GLN A 188 -18.90 18.39 4.32
N LYS A 189 -19.09 19.40 5.18
CA LYS A 189 -20.36 19.59 5.91
C LYS A 189 -21.54 19.72 4.94
N ASP A 190 -21.36 20.44 3.84
CA ASP A 190 -22.43 20.65 2.85
C ASP A 190 -22.62 19.44 1.94
N PHE A 191 -21.54 18.75 1.57
CA PHE A 191 -21.65 17.51 0.79
C PHE A 191 -22.38 16.41 1.56
N LYS A 192 -22.22 16.35 2.89
CA LYS A 192 -22.84 15.33 3.74
C LYS A 192 -24.32 15.58 4.02
N LYS A 193 -24.74 16.84 4.21
CA LYS A 193 -26.15 17.19 4.50
C LYS A 193 -27.13 16.69 3.44
N ASN A 194 -26.67 16.56 2.19
CA ASN A 194 -27.50 16.12 1.07
C ASN A 194 -27.59 14.59 0.92
N LEU A 195 -26.94 13.81 1.80
CA LEU A 195 -26.96 12.35 1.75
C LEU A 195 -28.14 11.80 2.56
N LYS A 196 -29.02 11.04 1.90
CA LYS A 196 -30.17 10.35 2.54
C LYS A 196 -29.75 9.44 3.70
N LEU A 197 -28.53 8.89 3.63
CA LEU A 197 -27.99 7.97 4.64
C LEU A 197 -27.79 8.61 6.03
N VAL A 198 -27.72 9.94 6.11
CA VAL A 198 -27.54 10.69 7.37
C VAL A 198 -28.68 10.46 8.36
N GLU A 199 -29.90 10.22 7.87
CA GLU A 199 -31.05 9.95 8.74
C GLU A 199 -30.88 8.64 9.53
N THR A 200 -30.30 7.63 8.88
CA THR A 200 -30.03 6.31 9.48
C THR A 200 -28.70 6.27 10.24
N HIS A 201 -27.67 6.95 9.73
CA HIS A 201 -26.30 6.92 10.26
C HIS A 201 -25.80 8.34 10.54
N LYS A 202 -26.17 8.85 11.72
CA LYS A 202 -25.85 10.22 12.14
C LYS A 202 -24.35 10.48 12.27
N GLU A 203 -23.56 9.42 12.49
CA GLU A 203 -22.10 9.50 12.59
C GLU A 203 -21.40 9.91 11.28
N ILE A 204 -22.10 9.90 10.14
CA ILE A 204 -21.57 10.39 8.86
C ILE A 204 -21.34 11.91 8.89
N LEU A 205 -22.07 12.63 9.76
CA LEU A 205 -21.89 14.08 9.94
C LEU A 205 -20.59 14.44 10.67
N CYS A 206 -19.87 13.46 11.21
CA CYS A 206 -18.62 13.67 11.93
C CYS A 206 -17.49 14.11 11.01
N THR A 207 -16.51 14.85 11.53
CA THR A 207 -15.30 15.25 10.78
C THR A 207 -14.42 14.06 10.40
N SER A 208 -14.58 12.91 11.08
CA SER A 208 -13.93 11.64 10.78
C SER A 208 -14.49 10.91 9.55
N ALA A 209 -15.68 11.31 9.07
CA ALA A 209 -16.26 10.78 7.84
C ALA A 209 -15.90 11.68 6.65
N MET A 210 -15.71 11.08 5.48
CA MET A 210 -15.45 11.80 4.23
C MET A 210 -16.36 11.23 3.14
N THR A 211 -16.92 12.11 2.32
CA THR A 211 -17.68 11.73 1.13
C THR A 211 -17.04 12.34 -0.11
N LEU A 212 -17.08 11.60 -1.21
CA LEU A 212 -16.75 12.16 -2.51
C LEU A 212 -17.93 13.02 -3.00
N PRO A 213 -17.70 14.28 -3.45
CA PRO A 213 -18.76 15.07 -4.07
C PRO A 213 -19.23 14.41 -5.37
N SER A 214 -20.53 14.49 -5.67
CA SER A 214 -21.07 14.01 -6.94
C SER A 214 -20.74 14.97 -8.08
N LEU A 215 -20.28 14.43 -9.21
CA LEU A 215 -19.97 15.21 -10.42
C LEU A 215 -21.24 15.87 -11.01
N SER A 216 -22.39 15.20 -10.95
CA SER A 216 -23.64 15.71 -11.54
C SER A 216 -24.23 16.89 -10.77
N VAL A 217 -24.03 16.94 -9.45
CA VAL A 217 -24.60 17.96 -8.57
C VAL A 217 -23.61 19.09 -8.33
N ASN A 218 -22.35 18.77 -8.06
CA ASN A 218 -21.36 19.73 -7.60
C ASN A 218 -20.42 20.21 -8.72
N GLY A 219 -20.47 19.59 -9.90
CA GLY A 219 -19.53 19.82 -11.00
C GLY A 219 -18.13 19.27 -10.71
N ILE A 220 -17.17 19.64 -11.55
CA ILE A 220 -15.77 19.22 -11.39
C ILE A 220 -15.15 19.97 -10.20
N LYS A 221 -14.46 19.23 -9.34
CA LYS A 221 -13.79 19.69 -8.13
C LYS A 221 -12.34 19.17 -8.11
N PRO A 222 -11.43 19.80 -7.34
CA PRO A 222 -10.02 19.38 -7.27
C PRO A 222 -9.82 17.88 -7.02
N ILE A 223 -10.68 17.26 -6.19
CA ILE A 223 -10.62 15.82 -5.90
C ILE A 223 -10.88 14.93 -7.13
N HIS A 224 -11.72 15.38 -8.07
CA HIS A 224 -11.95 14.65 -9.32
C HIS A 224 -10.73 14.71 -10.23
N VAL A 225 -10.06 15.86 -10.31
CA VAL A 225 -8.82 16.04 -11.07
C VAL A 225 -7.68 15.22 -10.45
N PHE A 226 -7.55 15.25 -9.12
CA PHE A 226 -6.63 14.38 -8.38
C PHE A 226 -6.87 12.90 -8.70
N ASN A 227 -8.12 12.43 -8.55
CA ASN A 227 -8.47 11.02 -8.82
C ASN A 227 -8.16 10.62 -10.27
N PHE A 228 -8.37 11.52 -11.24
CA PHE A 228 -8.02 11.29 -12.64
C PHE A 228 -6.52 11.07 -12.83
N PHE A 229 -5.67 11.98 -12.35
CA PHE A 229 -4.22 11.83 -12.48
C PHE A 229 -3.67 10.66 -11.67
N ALA A 230 -4.22 10.39 -10.48
CA ALA A 230 -3.86 9.23 -9.68
C ALA A 230 -4.19 7.92 -10.41
N LEU A 231 -5.39 7.81 -10.99
CA LEU A 231 -5.78 6.64 -11.80
C LEU A 231 -4.88 6.50 -13.04
N LEU A 232 -4.58 7.61 -13.72
CA LEU A 232 -3.67 7.62 -14.87
C LEU A 232 -2.27 7.12 -14.49
N ALA A 233 -1.73 7.58 -13.35
CA ALA A 233 -0.44 7.11 -12.83
C ALA A 233 -0.44 5.60 -12.54
N ILE A 234 -1.51 5.08 -11.93
CA ILE A 234 -1.66 3.66 -11.63
C ILE A 234 -1.74 2.84 -12.93
N LEU A 235 -2.61 3.21 -13.86
CA LEU A 235 -2.79 2.48 -15.12
C LEU A 235 -1.53 2.51 -15.97
N PHE A 236 -0.90 3.68 -16.11
CA PHE A 236 0.32 3.84 -16.88
C PHE A 236 1.50 3.10 -16.21
N GLY A 237 1.65 3.22 -14.90
CA GLY A 237 2.68 2.51 -14.13
C GLY A 237 2.52 0.99 -14.21
N ALA A 238 1.29 0.48 -14.08
CA ALA A 238 0.98 -0.94 -14.23
C ALA A 238 1.30 -1.44 -15.65
N ALA A 239 0.91 -0.69 -16.68
CA ALA A 239 1.21 -1.04 -18.07
C ALA A 239 2.72 -1.09 -18.34
N VAL A 240 3.49 -0.11 -17.86
CA VAL A 240 4.95 -0.10 -18.00
C VAL A 240 5.58 -1.30 -17.28
N CYS A 241 5.14 -1.59 -16.04
CA CYS A 241 5.64 -2.73 -15.28
C CYS A 241 5.32 -4.07 -15.96
N PHE A 242 4.11 -4.20 -16.52
CA PHE A 242 3.68 -5.39 -17.27
C PHE A 242 4.54 -5.58 -18.53
N LEU A 243 4.70 -4.53 -19.35
CA LEU A 243 5.50 -4.58 -20.58
C LEU A 243 6.98 -4.86 -20.28
N ALA A 244 7.54 -4.26 -19.23
CA ALA A 244 8.91 -4.54 -18.79
C ALA A 244 9.08 -5.99 -18.29
N GLY A 245 8.09 -6.50 -17.56
CA GLY A 245 8.06 -7.90 -17.11
C GLY A 245 7.99 -8.88 -18.29
N LEU A 246 7.11 -8.64 -19.26
CA LEU A 246 6.98 -9.44 -20.47
C LEU A 246 8.26 -9.39 -21.32
N SER A 247 8.82 -8.19 -21.51
CA SER A 247 10.09 -8.01 -22.23
C SER A 247 11.23 -8.77 -21.55
N SER A 248 11.25 -8.82 -20.22
CA SER A 248 12.23 -9.60 -19.45
C SER A 248 12.09 -11.11 -19.69
N LEU A 249 10.86 -11.63 -19.78
CA LEU A 249 10.61 -13.04 -20.13
C LEU A 249 11.14 -13.38 -21.51
N LEU A 250 10.76 -12.59 -22.52
CA LEU A 250 11.14 -12.82 -23.90
C LEU A 250 12.66 -12.74 -24.09
N ALA A 251 13.31 -11.77 -23.44
CA ALA A 251 14.76 -11.67 -23.45
C ALA A 251 15.43 -12.91 -22.86
N ILE A 252 14.91 -13.44 -21.75
CA ILE A 252 15.49 -14.65 -21.13
C ILE A 252 15.31 -15.88 -22.01
N GLN A 253 14.16 -16.02 -22.69
CA GLN A 253 13.94 -17.09 -23.67
C GLN A 253 14.93 -17.01 -24.83
N GLU A 254 15.14 -15.81 -25.39
CA GLU A 254 16.10 -15.61 -26.48
C GLU A 254 17.54 -15.90 -26.04
N MET A 255 17.92 -15.49 -24.82
CA MET A 255 19.26 -15.72 -24.29
C MET A 255 19.53 -17.21 -24.03
N ILE A 256 18.52 -17.99 -23.64
CA ILE A 256 18.59 -19.45 -23.55
C ILE A 256 18.79 -20.04 -24.96
N PHE A 257 17.98 -19.62 -25.92
CA PHE A 257 18.02 -20.15 -27.28
C PHE A 257 19.36 -19.90 -27.97
N LYS A 258 19.96 -18.73 -27.74
CA LYS A 258 21.26 -18.35 -28.33
C LYS A 258 22.48 -18.86 -27.54
N THR A 259 22.28 -19.64 -26.48
CA THR A 259 23.35 -20.16 -25.60
C THR A 259 24.30 -19.08 -25.08
N LYS A 260 23.84 -17.83 -24.95
CA LYS A 260 24.67 -16.67 -24.63
C LYS A 260 24.99 -16.55 -23.14
N ILE A 261 24.52 -17.48 -22.31
CA ILE A 261 24.56 -17.38 -20.85
C ILE A 261 25.02 -18.70 -20.24
N SER A 262 25.90 -18.61 -19.22
CA SER A 262 26.28 -19.75 -18.40
C SER A 262 25.10 -20.28 -17.57
N PRO A 263 25.05 -21.59 -17.24
CA PRO A 263 23.94 -22.16 -16.45
C PRO A 263 23.72 -21.43 -15.12
N LYS A 264 24.80 -20.96 -14.48
CA LYS A 264 24.76 -20.19 -13.24
C LYS A 264 24.09 -18.82 -13.40
N THR A 265 24.39 -18.10 -14.49
CA THR A 265 23.76 -16.80 -14.78
C THR A 265 22.30 -16.97 -15.20
N LEU A 266 21.97 -18.06 -15.90
CA LEU A 266 20.60 -18.41 -16.25
C LEU A 266 19.73 -18.69 -15.00
N GLU A 267 20.26 -19.45 -14.03
CA GLU A 267 19.57 -19.70 -12.76
C GLU A 267 19.26 -18.38 -12.04
N MET A 268 20.23 -17.45 -12.00
CA MET A 268 20.01 -16.13 -11.39
C MET A 268 18.87 -15.37 -12.07
N HIS A 269 18.84 -15.32 -13.40
CA HIS A 269 17.79 -14.64 -14.15
C HIS A 269 16.41 -15.31 -14.02
N ARG A 270 16.34 -16.65 -13.98
CA ARG A 270 15.07 -17.37 -13.74
C ARG A 270 14.52 -17.10 -12.35
N MET A 271 15.35 -17.22 -11.32
CA MET A 271 14.96 -16.92 -9.94
C MET A 271 14.46 -15.49 -9.78
N PHE A 272 15.10 -14.57 -10.50
CA PHE A 272 14.73 -13.17 -10.54
C PHE A 272 13.37 -12.93 -11.18
N LEU A 273 13.07 -13.57 -12.32
CA LEU A 273 11.75 -13.53 -12.95
C LEU A 273 10.66 -14.13 -12.06
N TYR A 274 10.91 -15.30 -11.45
CA TYR A 274 9.90 -15.92 -10.59
C TYR A 274 9.54 -15.03 -9.41
N SER A 275 10.53 -14.41 -8.76
CA SER A 275 10.28 -13.42 -7.71
C SER A 275 9.48 -12.22 -8.23
N LEU A 276 9.74 -11.77 -9.46
CA LEU A 276 9.04 -10.66 -10.09
C LEU A 276 7.56 -11.01 -10.35
N PHE A 277 7.28 -12.12 -11.03
CA PHE A 277 5.90 -12.54 -11.32
C PHE A 277 5.09 -12.81 -10.06
N ALA A 278 5.70 -13.46 -9.06
CA ALA A 278 5.04 -13.69 -7.79
C ALA A 278 4.63 -12.36 -7.11
N GLN A 279 5.49 -11.33 -7.19
CA GLN A 279 5.15 -10.00 -6.68
C GLN A 279 4.05 -9.30 -7.49
N VAL A 280 4.06 -9.40 -8.83
CA VAL A 280 2.98 -8.83 -9.66
C VAL A 280 1.64 -9.46 -9.27
N ILE A 281 1.61 -10.78 -9.16
CA ILE A 281 0.37 -11.53 -8.87
C ILE A 281 -0.17 -11.13 -7.50
N VAL A 282 0.68 -11.05 -6.47
CA VAL A 282 0.25 -10.64 -5.12
C VAL A 282 -0.37 -9.24 -5.14
N HIS A 283 0.29 -8.25 -5.73
CA HIS A 283 -0.26 -6.88 -5.77
C HIS A 283 -1.49 -6.79 -6.68
N GLY A 284 -1.45 -7.45 -7.84
CA GLY A 284 -2.55 -7.46 -8.81
C GLY A 284 -3.82 -8.08 -8.24
N ILE A 285 -3.70 -9.19 -7.51
CA ILE A 285 -4.85 -9.81 -6.83
C ILE A 285 -5.24 -8.98 -5.61
N MET A 286 -4.32 -8.74 -4.67
CA MET A 286 -4.68 -8.19 -3.35
C MET A 286 -5.02 -6.70 -3.37
N LEU A 287 -4.60 -5.94 -4.39
CA LEU A 287 -5.03 -4.55 -4.61
C LEU A 287 -6.05 -4.42 -5.74
N GLY A 288 -5.93 -5.21 -6.82
CA GLY A 288 -6.85 -5.14 -7.94
C GLY A 288 -8.23 -5.72 -7.63
N PHE A 289 -8.32 -6.81 -6.86
CA PHE A 289 -9.61 -7.41 -6.47
C PHE A 289 -10.48 -6.45 -5.63
N PRO A 290 -9.96 -5.77 -4.59
CA PRO A 290 -10.72 -4.74 -3.87
C PRO A 290 -11.24 -3.61 -4.76
N VAL A 291 -10.41 -3.12 -5.68
CA VAL A 291 -10.81 -2.07 -6.64
C VAL A 291 -11.92 -2.59 -7.57
N PHE A 292 -11.78 -3.81 -8.09
CA PHE A 292 -12.77 -4.43 -8.96
C PHE A 292 -14.13 -4.59 -8.25
N ILE A 293 -14.14 -5.11 -7.02
CA ILE A 293 -15.37 -5.20 -6.20
C ILE A 293 -16.00 -3.84 -6.02
N TYR A 294 -15.20 -2.83 -5.67
CA TYR A 294 -15.70 -1.48 -5.45
C TYR A 294 -16.37 -0.91 -6.70
N VAL A 295 -15.80 -1.12 -7.89
CA VAL A 295 -16.39 -0.72 -9.18
C VAL A 295 -17.73 -1.43 -9.42
N ILE A 296 -17.79 -2.75 -9.21
CA ILE A 296 -19.02 -3.54 -9.38
C ILE A 296 -20.11 -3.05 -8.42
N VAL A 297 -19.80 -2.89 -7.14
CA VAL A 297 -20.77 -2.46 -6.14
C VAL A 297 -21.33 -1.06 -6.43
N LEU A 298 -20.48 -0.13 -6.87
CA LEU A 298 -20.92 1.20 -7.29
C LEU A 298 -21.76 1.17 -8.57
N THR A 299 -21.43 0.31 -9.53
CA THR A 299 -22.13 0.21 -10.82
C THR A 299 -23.53 -0.38 -10.66
N PHE A 300 -23.66 -1.44 -9.86
CA PHE A 300 -24.92 -2.14 -9.64
C PHE A 300 -25.69 -1.64 -8.41
N TYR A 301 -25.20 -0.59 -7.74
CA TYR A 301 -25.82 0.00 -6.55
C TYR A 301 -26.16 -1.05 -5.47
N SER A 302 -25.19 -1.90 -5.14
CA SER A 302 -25.39 -3.03 -4.21
C SER A 302 -25.00 -2.68 -2.77
N GLU A 303 -25.80 -3.08 -1.79
CA GLU A 303 -25.49 -2.92 -0.36
C GLU A 303 -24.57 -4.05 0.13
N ALA A 304 -23.31 -4.03 -0.28
CA ALA A 304 -22.35 -5.11 -0.01
C ALA A 304 -21.25 -4.74 1.00
N ASN A 305 -21.63 -4.08 2.11
CA ASN A 305 -20.68 -3.58 3.12
C ASN A 305 -19.73 -4.66 3.65
N THR A 306 -20.25 -5.86 3.96
CA THR A 306 -19.45 -7.00 4.44
C THR A 306 -18.37 -7.40 3.45
N VAL A 307 -18.69 -7.43 2.15
CA VAL A 307 -17.74 -7.77 1.09
C VAL A 307 -16.66 -6.71 0.99
N GLY A 308 -17.03 -5.43 1.08
CA GLY A 308 -16.05 -4.35 1.06
C GLY A 308 -15.16 -4.30 2.31
N TYR A 309 -15.65 -4.67 3.49
CA TYR A 309 -14.80 -4.84 4.68
C TYR A 309 -13.76 -5.96 4.49
N PHE A 310 -14.17 -7.08 3.91
CA PHE A 310 -13.25 -8.17 3.59
C PHE A 310 -12.22 -7.74 2.53
N ALA A 311 -12.66 -7.00 1.52
CA ALA A 311 -11.77 -6.42 0.51
C ALA A 311 -10.74 -5.46 1.12
N ILE A 312 -11.11 -4.67 2.13
CA ILE A 312 -10.20 -3.80 2.87
C ILE A 312 -9.15 -4.63 3.64
N ILE A 313 -9.54 -5.75 4.27
CA ILE A 313 -8.60 -6.63 4.97
C ILE A 313 -7.60 -7.26 3.98
N ILE A 314 -8.08 -7.73 2.82
CA ILE A 314 -7.21 -8.22 1.74
C ILE A 314 -6.25 -7.11 1.27
N ALA A 315 -6.78 -5.92 1.01
CA ALA A 315 -5.97 -4.77 0.61
C ALA A 315 -4.93 -4.42 1.67
N SER A 316 -5.28 -4.48 2.96
CA SER A 316 -4.37 -4.20 4.07
C SER A 316 -3.18 -5.18 4.11
N THR A 317 -3.46 -6.47 3.92
CA THR A 317 -2.47 -7.56 4.06
C THR A 317 -1.55 -7.77 2.86
N HIS A 318 -1.76 -7.03 1.75
CA HIS A 318 -0.95 -7.19 0.52
C HIS A 318 0.56 -7.02 0.79
N GLY A 319 0.92 -6.08 1.67
CA GLY A 319 2.30 -5.78 2.01
C GLY A 319 2.98 -6.93 2.76
N CYS A 320 2.26 -7.56 3.69
CA CYS A 320 2.73 -8.72 4.43
C CYS A 320 3.00 -9.90 3.49
N ILE A 321 2.03 -10.26 2.65
CA ILE A 321 2.16 -11.37 1.70
C ILE A 321 3.27 -11.10 0.68
N SER A 322 3.34 -9.87 0.16
CA SER A 322 4.42 -9.45 -0.75
C SER A 322 5.81 -9.60 -0.10
N THR A 323 5.91 -9.28 1.19
CA THR A 323 7.16 -9.41 1.97
C THR A 323 7.53 -10.87 2.21
N ILE A 324 6.56 -11.74 2.50
CA ILE A 324 6.78 -13.20 2.60
C ILE A 324 7.28 -13.75 1.27
N VAL A 325 6.59 -13.44 0.17
CA VAL A 325 6.99 -13.82 -1.19
C VAL A 325 8.39 -13.33 -1.49
N LEU A 326 8.72 -12.10 -1.12
CA LEU A 326 10.05 -11.55 -1.29
C LEU A 326 11.12 -12.37 -0.55
N MET A 327 10.90 -12.69 0.73
CA MET A 327 11.84 -13.49 1.53
C MET A 327 12.01 -14.91 0.98
N ILE A 328 10.91 -15.53 0.54
CA ILE A 328 10.92 -16.89 0.00
C ILE A 328 11.57 -16.90 -1.38
N PHE A 329 11.25 -16.00 -2.30
CA PHE A 329 11.70 -16.10 -3.69
C PHE A 329 13.04 -15.40 -3.98
N THR A 330 13.51 -14.51 -3.10
CA THR A 330 14.80 -13.83 -3.27
C THR A 330 15.93 -14.62 -2.60
N LYS A 331 16.75 -15.33 -3.39
CA LYS A 331 17.83 -16.23 -2.89
C LYS A 331 18.71 -15.61 -1.78
N PRO A 332 19.24 -14.37 -1.92
CA PRO A 332 19.99 -13.72 -0.85
C PRO A 332 19.24 -13.58 0.48
N LEU A 333 17.95 -13.25 0.44
CA LEU A 333 17.10 -13.11 1.62
C LEU A 333 16.72 -14.47 2.18
N ARG A 334 16.39 -15.44 1.32
CA ARG A 334 16.04 -16.80 1.73
C ARG A 334 17.13 -17.44 2.58
N ILE A 335 18.39 -17.25 2.21
CA ILE A 335 19.55 -17.76 2.98
C ILE A 335 19.58 -17.12 4.37
N MET A 336 19.39 -15.80 4.46
CA MET A 336 19.37 -15.11 5.75
C MET A 336 18.16 -15.49 6.60
N PHE A 337 16.99 -15.66 5.99
CA PHE A 337 15.78 -16.12 6.65
C PHE A 337 15.94 -17.51 7.24
N ARG A 338 16.56 -18.45 6.49
CA ARG A 338 16.87 -19.79 7.02
C ARG A 338 17.80 -19.73 8.22
N ARG A 339 18.83 -18.88 8.18
CA ARG A 339 19.74 -18.66 9.32
C ARG A 339 19.00 -18.09 10.53
N PHE A 340 18.12 -17.12 10.31
CA PHE A 340 17.28 -16.56 11.37
C PHE A 340 16.40 -17.63 12.03
N LEU A 341 15.76 -18.50 11.23
CA LEU A 341 14.99 -19.63 11.76
C LEU A 341 15.86 -20.59 12.55
N GLN A 342 17.04 -20.96 12.04
CA GLN A 342 17.98 -21.83 12.76
C GLN A 342 18.35 -21.24 14.14
N LEU A 343 18.70 -19.95 14.18
CA LEU A 343 19.03 -19.27 15.44
C LEU A 343 17.87 -19.27 16.44
N LEU A 344 16.63 -19.07 15.97
CA LEU A 344 15.43 -19.12 16.81
C LEU A 344 15.17 -20.51 17.39
N PHE A 345 15.42 -21.57 16.61
CA PHE A 345 15.22 -22.95 17.08
C PHE A 345 16.37 -23.43 17.97
N GLU A 346 17.61 -23.02 17.69
CA GLU A 346 18.78 -23.33 18.53
C GLU A 346 18.71 -22.65 19.90
N THR A 347 18.26 -21.39 19.98
CA THR A 347 18.02 -20.71 21.27
C THR A 347 16.91 -21.34 22.08
N LYS A 348 15.85 -21.88 21.45
CA LYS A 348 14.81 -22.65 22.14
C LYS A 348 15.36 -23.93 22.76
N ASN A 349 16.23 -24.65 22.05
CA ASN A 349 16.84 -25.88 22.56
C ASN A 349 17.79 -25.61 23.74
N LEU A 350 18.51 -24.49 23.73
CA LEU A 350 19.37 -24.07 24.83
C LEU A 350 18.58 -23.63 26.06
N LEU A 351 17.49 -22.88 25.87
CA LEU A 351 16.59 -22.47 26.96
C LEU A 351 15.84 -23.66 27.59
N SER A 352 15.43 -24.65 26.79
CA SER A 352 14.82 -25.88 27.30
C SER A 352 15.83 -26.78 28.03
N ALA A 353 17.09 -26.81 27.59
CA ALA A 353 18.15 -27.56 28.28
C ALA A 353 18.55 -26.88 29.61
N ALA A 354 18.59 -25.54 29.64
CA ALA A 354 18.87 -24.76 30.84
C ALA A 354 17.73 -24.88 31.89
N SER A 355 16.47 -24.92 31.46
CA SER A 355 15.34 -25.13 32.38
C SER A 355 15.29 -26.55 32.94
N GLN A 356 15.62 -27.58 32.13
CA GLN A 356 15.73 -28.95 32.64
C GLN A 356 16.86 -29.13 33.65
N SER A 357 18.01 -28.48 33.45
CA SER A 357 19.12 -28.53 34.40
C SER A 357 18.83 -27.78 35.71
N GLN A 358 18.03 -26.71 35.68
CA GLN A 358 17.54 -26.06 36.90
C GLN A 358 16.49 -26.87 37.66
N VAL A 359 15.62 -27.63 36.97
CA VAL A 359 14.63 -28.50 37.62
C VAL A 359 15.31 -29.71 38.29
N VAL A 360 16.33 -30.29 37.66
CA VAL A 360 17.13 -31.38 38.26
C VAL A 360 17.88 -30.87 39.51
N ALA A 361 18.49 -29.68 39.45
CA ALA A 361 19.18 -29.08 40.60
C ALA A 361 18.26 -28.70 41.78
N LEU A 362 16.94 -28.62 41.57
CA LEU A 362 15.94 -28.37 42.62
C LEU A 362 15.30 -29.65 43.17
N GLN A 363 15.50 -30.81 42.54
CA GLN A 363 15.06 -32.11 43.06
C GLN A 363 16.16 -32.82 43.88
N ASP A 364 17.42 -32.39 43.73
CA ASP A 364 18.57 -32.93 44.46
C ASP A 364 18.92 -32.13 45.75
N ASN A 365 18.10 -31.14 46.11
CA ASN A 365 18.08 -30.45 47.42
C ASN A 365 16.76 -30.76 48.12
#